data_AF-A0A1W5T0L7-F1
#
_entry.id   AF-A0A1W5T0L7-F1
#
_cell.length_a   1.000
_cell.length_b   1.000
_cell.length_c   1.000
_cell.angle_alpha   90.00
_cell.angle_beta   90.00
_cell.angle_gamma   90.00
#
_symmetry.space_group_name_H-M   'P 1'
#
loop_
_entity.id
_entity.type
_entity.pdbx_description
1 polymer ?
#
loop_
_entity_poly.entity_id
_entity_poly.type
_entity_poly.pdbx_seq_one_letter_code
_entity_poly.pdbx_strand_id
1 'polypeptide(L)'
;MKELYKDKNNHPMYGKSHSEKALALISKPGKLNPMYGKTHSEITKNLMAKKRNKYLNGVGIFDLKNNLVVKIFDNNVELASYLGISKVTVGKYMNNRACLHIFFYVVFHHFVEKNQQKQTYKDIYIFKPIDK
;
A
#
# COMPACT_ATOMS: atom_id res chain seq x y z
N MET A 1 -11.64 28.10 0.54
CA MET A 1 -10.56 28.48 -0.40
C MET A 1 -10.68 29.97 -0.68
N LYS A 2 -9.60 30.76 -0.52
CA LYS A 2 -9.63 32.20 -0.90
C LYS A 2 -9.84 32.31 -2.41
N GLU A 3 -10.51 33.37 -2.87
CA GLU A 3 -10.90 33.56 -4.28
C GLU A 3 -9.72 33.53 -5.26
N LEU A 4 -8.55 34.03 -4.84
CA LEU A 4 -7.30 34.05 -5.62
C LEU A 4 -6.76 32.65 -5.94
N TYR A 5 -7.24 31.60 -5.25
CA TYR A 5 -6.84 30.21 -5.49
C TYR A 5 -7.83 29.45 -6.39
N LYS A 6 -8.93 30.09 -6.81
CA LYS A 6 -9.90 29.49 -7.75
C LYS A 6 -9.34 29.44 -9.18
N ASP A 7 -8.65 30.49 -9.60
CA ASP A 7 -7.96 30.57 -10.88
C ASP A 7 -6.48 30.87 -10.65
N LYS A 8 -5.62 29.96 -11.11
CA LYS A 8 -4.16 30.10 -10.99
C LYS A 8 -3.62 31.28 -11.80
N ASN A 9 -4.28 31.65 -12.89
CA ASN A 9 -3.86 32.73 -13.77
C ASN A 9 -4.07 34.11 -13.12
N ASN A 10 -4.99 34.22 -12.16
CA ASN A 10 -5.25 35.46 -11.42
C ASN A 10 -4.32 35.66 -10.21
N HIS A 11 -3.31 34.79 -10.03
CA HIS A 11 -2.38 34.93 -8.92
C HIS A 11 -1.32 36.02 -9.23
N PRO A 12 -1.03 36.98 -8.33
CA PRO A 12 -0.06 38.06 -8.56
C PRO A 12 1.37 37.60 -8.90
N MET A 13 1.68 36.32 -8.62
CA MET A 13 2.96 35.68 -8.91
C MET A 13 2.90 34.67 -10.06
N TYR A 14 1.78 34.58 -10.77
CA TYR A 14 1.66 33.71 -11.94
C TYR A 14 2.68 34.11 -13.01
N GLY A 15 3.37 33.12 -13.58
CA GLY A 15 4.44 33.32 -14.59
C GLY A 15 5.75 33.91 -14.06
N LYS A 16 5.83 34.33 -12.78
CA LYS A 16 7.07 34.86 -12.20
C LYS A 16 7.94 33.72 -11.67
N SER A 17 9.18 33.65 -12.15
CA SER A 17 10.20 32.71 -11.67
C SER A 17 11.41 33.46 -11.12
N HIS A 18 12.07 32.88 -10.12
CA HIS A 18 13.33 33.42 -9.64
C HIS A 18 14.44 33.17 -10.67
N SER A 19 15.37 34.11 -10.80
CA SER A 19 16.61 33.88 -11.53
C SER A 19 17.48 32.86 -10.79
N GLU A 20 18.40 32.20 -11.49
CA GLU A 20 19.33 31.24 -10.90
C GLU A 20 20.14 31.85 -9.74
N LYS A 21 20.57 33.11 -9.89
CA LYS A 21 21.27 33.86 -8.83
C LYS A 21 20.40 34.06 -7.59
N ALA A 22 19.12 34.39 -7.78
CA ALA A 22 18.18 34.55 -6.67
C ALA A 22 17.91 33.19 -5.99
N LEU A 23 17.74 32.12 -6.77
CA LEU A 23 17.60 30.76 -6.24
C LEU A 23 18.81 30.34 -5.41
N ALA A 24 20.03 30.62 -5.89
CA ALA A 24 21.26 30.32 -5.16
C ALA A 24 21.32 31.06 -3.81
N LEU A 25 20.96 32.34 -3.78
CA LEU A 25 20.94 33.15 -2.55
C LEU A 25 19.88 32.71 -1.53
N ILE A 26 18.71 32.26 -2.02
CA ILE A 26 17.61 31.79 -1.16
C ILE A 26 17.86 30.36 -0.68
N SER A 27 18.54 29.54 -1.51
CA SER A 27 18.82 28.14 -1.18
C SER A 27 19.83 28.03 -0.04
N LYS A 28 19.59 27.07 0.86
CA LYS A 28 20.56 26.69 1.91
C LYS A 28 20.96 25.22 1.73
N PRO A 29 21.82 24.90 0.74
CA PRO A 29 22.20 23.53 0.43
C PRO A 29 23.23 22.98 1.43
N GLY A 30 23.34 21.65 1.49
CA GLY A 30 24.35 20.95 2.30
C GLY A 30 24.30 21.35 3.78
N LYS A 31 25.46 21.74 4.34
CA LYS A 31 25.63 22.13 5.75
C LYS A 31 24.80 23.35 6.18
N LEU A 32 24.40 24.20 5.23
CA LEU A 32 23.58 25.38 5.53
C LEU A 32 22.11 25.03 5.76
N ASN A 33 21.67 23.84 5.37
CA ASN A 33 20.30 23.39 5.62
C ASN A 33 20.10 23.20 7.14
N PRO A 34 19.07 23.80 7.75
CA PRO A 34 18.78 23.62 9.18
C PRO A 34 18.54 22.17 9.61
N MET A 35 18.28 21.27 8.66
CA MET A 35 18.10 19.84 8.87
C MET A 35 19.37 19.02 8.59
N TYR A 36 20.48 19.64 8.19
CA TYR A 36 21.74 18.93 7.96
C TYR A 36 22.22 18.23 9.24
N GLY A 37 22.62 16.97 9.12
CA GLY A 37 23.06 16.13 10.24
C GLY A 37 21.94 15.69 11.20
N LYS A 38 20.69 16.12 11.00
CA LYS A 38 19.55 15.68 11.82
C LYS A 38 18.89 14.45 11.22
N THR A 39 18.52 13.50 12.07
CA THR A 39 17.77 12.30 11.69
C THR A 39 16.34 12.36 12.22
N HIS A 40 15.38 11.82 11.47
CA HIS A 40 14.01 11.68 11.97
C HIS A 40 13.93 10.67 13.12
N SER A 41 13.08 10.98 14.10
CA SER A 41 12.71 10.02 15.15
C SER A 41 11.91 8.87 14.57
N GLU A 42 11.86 7.75 15.29
CA GLU A 42 11.13 6.56 14.84
C GLU A 42 9.62 6.83 14.69
N ILE A 43 9.06 7.64 15.60
CA ILE A 43 7.66 8.09 15.52
C ILE A 43 7.43 8.86 14.21
N THR A 44 8.31 9.80 13.86
CA THR A 44 8.19 10.55 12.61
C THR A 44 8.32 9.66 11.39
N LYS A 45 9.27 8.72 11.37
CA LYS A 45 9.41 7.75 10.26
C LYS A 45 8.15 6.91 10.08
N ASN A 46 7.56 6.43 11.18
CA ASN A 46 6.34 5.65 11.14
C ASN A 46 5.15 6.46 10.60
N LEU A 47 5.02 7.72 10.99
CA LEU A 47 3.99 8.62 10.45
C LEU A 47 4.18 8.86 8.95
N MET A 48 5.42 9.09 8.51
CA MET A 48 5.73 9.23 7.08
C MET A 48 5.43 7.95 6.30
N ALA A 49 5.76 6.79 6.85
CA ALA A 49 5.49 5.49 6.25
C ALA A 49 3.97 5.27 6.08
N LYS A 50 3.18 5.52 7.13
CA LYS A 50 1.71 5.43 7.08
C LYS A 50 1.12 6.36 6.02
N LYS A 51 1.58 7.61 5.93
CA LYS A 51 1.11 8.57 4.91
C LYS A 51 1.51 8.20 3.48
N ARG A 52 2.64 7.51 3.30
CA ARG A 52 3.11 7.04 1.98
C ARG A 52 2.48 5.71 1.58
N ASN A 53 1.71 5.07 2.46
CA ASN A 53 1.09 3.79 2.16
C ASN A 53 0.12 3.94 0.98
N LYS A 54 0.28 3.08 -0.03
CA LYS A 54 -0.62 3.02 -1.20
C LYS A 54 -2.02 2.56 -0.79
N TYR A 55 -2.12 1.74 0.26
CA TYR A 55 -3.35 1.10 0.70
C TYR A 55 -3.82 1.73 2.01
N LEU A 56 -4.49 2.87 1.94
CA LEU A 56 -4.97 3.59 3.13
C LEU A 56 -5.90 2.75 4.01
N ASN A 57 -6.69 1.87 3.38
CA ASN A 57 -7.64 0.97 4.06
C ASN A 57 -7.05 -0.44 4.26
N GLY A 58 -5.76 -0.63 3.98
CA GLY A 58 -5.09 -1.92 4.04
C GLY A 58 -5.42 -2.86 2.87
N VAL A 59 -4.96 -4.09 2.99
CA VAL A 59 -5.11 -5.16 1.99
C VAL A 59 -5.60 -6.42 2.70
N GLY A 60 -6.70 -7.00 2.21
CA GLY A 60 -7.36 -8.14 2.86
C GLY A 60 -7.28 -9.43 2.04
N ILE A 61 -7.69 -10.54 2.67
CA ILE A 61 -7.95 -11.82 2.00
C ILE A 61 -9.48 -12.05 1.89
N PHE A 62 -10.12 -11.94 0.73
CA PHE A 62 -11.52 -12.20 0.35
C PHE A 62 -11.78 -13.52 -0.41
N ASP A 63 -13.02 -13.99 -0.40
CA ASP A 63 -13.49 -15.12 -1.22
C ASP A 63 -14.04 -14.63 -2.59
N LEU A 64 -14.51 -15.57 -3.41
CA LEU A 64 -15.20 -15.29 -4.69
C LEU A 64 -16.43 -14.37 -4.56
N LYS A 65 -17.04 -14.34 -3.38
CA LYS A 65 -18.23 -13.54 -3.08
C LYS A 65 -17.87 -12.19 -2.45
N ASN A 66 -16.58 -11.85 -2.40
CA ASN A 66 -16.00 -10.67 -1.75
C ASN A 66 -16.18 -10.61 -0.23
N ASN A 67 -16.44 -11.74 0.43
CA ASN A 67 -16.45 -11.81 1.89
C ASN A 67 -15.01 -11.87 2.40
N LEU A 68 -14.70 -11.11 3.46
CA LEU A 68 -13.39 -11.18 4.12
C LEU A 68 -13.21 -12.56 4.78
N VAL A 69 -12.14 -13.26 4.41
CA VAL A 69 -11.82 -14.63 4.85
C VAL A 69 -10.91 -14.64 6.07
N VAL A 70 -9.97 -13.69 6.16
CA VAL A 70 -8.97 -13.68 7.24
C VAL A 70 -9.00 -12.35 7.99
N LYS A 71 -8.20 -11.37 7.55
CA LYS A 71 -8.09 -10.05 8.15
C LYS A 71 -7.56 -9.06 7.13
N ILE A 72 -7.64 -7.79 7.50
CA ILE A 72 -7.02 -6.69 6.77
C ILE A 72 -5.61 -6.48 7.33
N PHE A 73 -4.64 -6.30 6.44
CA PHE A 73 -3.25 -6.00 6.74
C PHE A 73 -2.95 -4.56 6.38
N ASP A 74 -2.03 -3.90 7.08
CA ASP A 74 -1.75 -2.48 6.81
C ASP A 74 -1.09 -2.31 5.43
N ASN A 75 -0.32 -3.29 4.98
CA ASN A 75 0.41 -3.24 3.72
C ASN A 75 0.67 -4.63 3.13
N ASN A 76 1.14 -4.66 1.88
CA ASN A 76 1.47 -5.91 1.18
C ASN A 76 2.62 -6.69 1.82
N VAL A 77 3.49 -6.05 2.60
CA VAL A 77 4.64 -6.72 3.24
C VAL A 77 4.14 -7.60 4.37
N GLU A 78 3.23 -7.10 5.21
CA GLU A 78 2.62 -7.89 6.28
C GLU A 78 1.81 -9.07 5.74
N LEU A 79 1.06 -8.84 4.66
CA LEU A 79 0.31 -9.89 3.98
C LEU A 79 1.25 -10.93 3.36
N ALA A 80 2.34 -10.50 2.74
CA ALA A 80 3.36 -11.40 2.19
C ALA A 80 4.01 -12.25 3.28
N SER A 81 4.38 -11.65 4.41
CA SER A 81 4.92 -12.35 5.57
C SER A 81 3.93 -13.37 6.14
N TYR A 82 2.64 -13.01 6.21
CA TYR A 82 1.60 -13.92 6.67
C TYR A 82 1.42 -15.14 5.74
N LEU A 83 1.48 -14.90 4.43
CA LEU A 83 1.34 -15.94 3.42
C LEU A 83 2.62 -16.74 3.16
N GLY A 84 3.76 -16.35 3.74
CA GLY A 84 5.05 -16.98 3.49
C GLY A 84 5.55 -16.81 2.06
N ILE A 85 5.15 -15.73 1.36
CA ILE A 85 5.53 -15.47 -0.04
C ILE A 85 6.26 -14.13 -0.17
N SER A 86 6.85 -13.87 -1.32
CA SER A 86 7.51 -12.58 -1.57
C SER A 86 6.48 -11.45 -1.77
N LYS A 87 6.81 -10.24 -1.28
CA LYS A 87 6.01 -9.03 -1.54
C LYS A 87 5.81 -8.74 -3.03
N VAL A 88 6.76 -9.16 -3.86
CA VAL A 88 6.70 -8.98 -5.32
C VAL A 88 5.63 -9.90 -5.90
N THR A 89 5.52 -11.12 -5.39
CA THR A 89 4.48 -12.07 -5.79
C THR A 89 3.09 -11.51 -5.45
N VAL A 90 2.90 -11.02 -4.21
CA VAL A 90 1.68 -10.30 -3.82
C VAL A 90 1.37 -9.16 -4.80
N GLY A 91 2.34 -8.29 -5.07
CA GLY A 91 2.17 -7.18 -6.01
C GLY A 91 1.79 -7.61 -7.43
N LYS A 92 2.37 -8.69 -7.95
CA LYS A 92 2.00 -9.27 -9.27
C LYS A 92 0.54 -9.71 -9.29
N TYR A 93 0.08 -10.39 -8.24
CA TYR A 93 -1.31 -10.82 -8.14
C TYR A 93 -2.28 -9.64 -8.06
N MET A 94 -1.94 -8.58 -7.31
CA MET A 94 -2.75 -7.35 -7.29
C MET A 94 -2.85 -6.68 -8.65
N ASN A 95 -1.74 -6.58 -9.38
CA ASN A 95 -1.70 -5.86 -10.65
C ASN A 95 -2.38 -6.63 -11.79
N ASN A 96 -2.23 -7.95 -11.81
CA ASN A 96 -2.78 -8.79 -12.87
C ASN A 96 -4.24 -9.22 -12.62
N ARG A 97 -4.87 -8.74 -11.53
CA ARG A 97 -6.13 -9.29 -10.99
C ARG A 97 -6.09 -10.83 -10.89
N ALA A 98 -4.88 -11.37 -10.73
CA ALA A 98 -4.62 -12.79 -10.79
C ALA A 98 -4.82 -13.37 -9.38
N CYS A 99 -5.45 -14.53 -9.36
CA CYS A 99 -5.95 -15.17 -8.16
C CYS A 99 -4.80 -15.93 -7.47
N LEU A 100 -4.73 -15.85 -6.15
CA LEU A 100 -3.75 -16.61 -5.37
C LEU A 100 -4.40 -17.93 -4.96
N HIS A 101 -4.21 -18.98 -5.75
CA HIS A 101 -4.66 -20.32 -5.37
C HIS A 101 -3.78 -20.86 -4.24
N ILE A 102 -4.10 -20.50 -3.00
CA ILE A 102 -3.42 -21.05 -1.81
C ILE A 102 -4.00 -22.44 -1.56
N PHE A 103 -3.21 -23.48 -1.87
CA PHE A 103 -3.38 -24.80 -1.30
C PHE A 103 -3.06 -24.73 0.21
N PHE A 104 -4.06 -24.58 1.07
CA PHE A 104 -3.88 -24.87 2.50
C PHE A 104 -3.87 -26.38 2.70
N TYR A 105 -2.69 -27.00 2.64
CA TYR A 105 -2.45 -28.28 3.31
C TYR A 105 -1.93 -27.97 4.72
N VAL A 106 -2.83 -28.02 5.70
CA VAL A 106 -2.45 -28.31 7.08
C VAL A 106 -3.23 -29.57 7.46
N VAL A 107 -2.54 -30.69 7.35
CA VAL A 107 -2.97 -32.02 7.80
C VAL A 107 -3.33 -31.94 9.28
N PHE A 108 -4.52 -32.43 9.68
CA PHE A 108 -4.68 -33.25 10.89
C PHE A 108 -5.96 -34.12 10.86
N HIS A 109 -5.73 -35.42 11.07
CA HIS A 109 -6.60 -36.56 11.44
C HIS A 109 -7.71 -37.09 10.50
N HIS A 110 -7.31 -38.11 9.72
CA HIS A 110 -7.93 -39.46 9.68
C HIS A 110 -9.45 -39.58 9.92
N PHE A 111 -10.24 -39.63 8.84
CA PHE A 111 -11.33 -40.61 8.71
C PHE A 111 -11.68 -40.80 7.23
N VAL A 112 -11.37 -41.97 6.69
CA VAL A 112 -11.95 -42.47 5.44
C VAL A 112 -13.09 -43.37 5.86
N GLU A 113 -14.34 -42.96 5.62
CA GLU A 113 -15.37 -43.93 5.27
C GLU A 113 -16.34 -43.37 4.24
N LYS A 114 -16.24 -43.99 3.06
CA LYS A 114 -17.29 -44.39 2.11
C LYS A 114 -18.34 -43.36 1.70
N ASN A 115 -18.32 -43.18 0.38
CA ASN A 115 -19.44 -42.86 -0.51
C ASN A 115 -19.86 -41.39 -0.59
N GLN A 116 -19.66 -40.86 -1.80
CA GLN A 116 -20.28 -39.67 -2.38
C GLN A 116 -20.02 -38.34 -1.65
N GLN A 117 -18.97 -37.63 -2.07
CA GLN A 117 -19.00 -36.18 -2.33
C GLN A 117 -17.65 -35.73 -2.93
N LYS A 118 -17.65 -35.35 -4.21
CA LYS A 118 -16.49 -34.72 -4.86
C LYS A 118 -16.37 -33.26 -4.41
N GLN A 119 -15.55 -33.07 -3.39
CA GLN A 119 -14.55 -32.01 -3.24
C GLN A 119 -14.91 -30.62 -3.77
N THR A 120 -15.37 -29.73 -2.88
CA THR A 120 -15.38 -28.29 -3.15
C THR A 120 -14.04 -27.69 -2.74
N TYR A 121 -13.23 -27.31 -3.73
CA TYR A 121 -12.06 -26.47 -3.52
C TYR A 121 -12.56 -25.04 -3.24
N LYS A 122 -12.25 -24.50 -2.05
CA LYS A 122 -12.38 -23.06 -1.81
C LYS A 122 -11.15 -22.38 -2.41
N ASP A 123 -11.22 -22.13 -3.71
CA ASP A 123 -10.32 -21.19 -4.35
C ASP A 123 -10.44 -19.83 -3.65
N ILE A 124 -9.32 -19.31 -3.13
CA ILE A 124 -9.25 -18.01 -2.44
C ILE A 124 -8.84 -16.95 -3.49
N TYR A 125 -9.66 -15.91 -3.68
CA TYR A 125 -9.47 -14.91 -4.75
C TYR A 125 -9.34 -13.51 -4.19
N ILE A 126 -8.15 -12.92 -4.26
CA ILE A 126 -7.96 -11.51 -3.88
C ILE A 126 -6.78 -10.89 -4.56
N PHE A 127 -6.90 -9.60 -4.92
CA PHE A 127 -6.30 -8.45 -4.22
C PHE A 127 -6.98 -7.18 -4.72
N LYS A 128 -7.95 -6.63 -3.97
CA LYS A 128 -8.52 -5.31 -4.27
C LYS A 128 -8.18 -4.34 -3.14
N PRO A 129 -7.69 -3.12 -3.44
CA PRO A 129 -7.80 -2.03 -2.49
C PRO A 129 -9.29 -1.87 -2.15
N ILE A 130 -9.61 -1.66 -0.88
CA ILE A 130 -10.97 -1.30 -0.48
C ILE A 130 -11.17 0.14 -0.96
N ASP A 131 -11.71 0.30 -2.17
CA ASP A 131 -12.15 1.59 -2.67
C ASP A 131 -13.42 2.01 -1.90
N LYS A 132 -13.49 3.30 -1.55
CA LYS A 132 -14.64 3.92 -0.87
C LYS A 132 -15.89 3.90 -1.73
#